data_AF-A0A2N2M1B2-F1
#
_entry.id   AF-A0A2N2M1B2-F1
#
_cell.length_a   1.000
_cell.length_b   1.000
_cell.length_c   1.000
_cell.angle_alpha   90.00
_cell.angle_beta   90.00
_cell.angle_gamma   90.00
#
_symmetry.space_group_name_H-M   'P 1'
#
loop_
_entity.id
_entity.type
_entity.pdbx_description
1 polymer ?
#
loop_
_entity_poly.entity_id
_entity_poly.type
_entity_poly.pdbx_seq_one_letter_code
_entity_poly.pdbx_strand_id
1 'polypeptide(L)'
;MKRNHRLGGILTIIGAVMGIVGHYVLFFQWYVKGMSAESAEPGCEILLKYIHPGLADLGILGAVILLVSSYGFFCKKNWAFLLSVIGIVCALLASWFINVPFMAASLPPVYFPLFFPYLLIYFLLLRSVERISWSRTLLALGFGLAYIFCFMNGVSSTSRIITIGAPIFVVVDALHWVAMIGWAVITVGILMSPKEWMQVVGLTSGVLELAVGIPLAVVTAQQLGRFSLFALAPITCLILIAILVWPGLWQKWSGTA
;
A
#
# COMPACT_ATOMS: atom_id res chain seq x y z
N MET A 1 1.16 -23.15 18.90
CA MET A 1 0.28 -22.44 19.86
C MET A 1 -0.95 -21.91 19.14
N LYS A 2 -2.10 -21.75 19.83
CA LYS A 2 -3.41 -21.50 19.21
C LYS A 2 -3.67 -19.99 18.97
N ARG A 3 -4.26 -19.67 17.82
CA ARG A 3 -4.70 -18.32 17.39
C ARG A 3 -5.63 -17.65 18.41
N ASN A 4 -5.46 -16.36 18.68
CA ASN A 4 -6.33 -15.61 19.60
C ASN A 4 -7.54 -15.00 18.86
N HIS A 5 -8.55 -15.82 18.63
CA HIS A 5 -9.78 -15.44 17.91
C HIS A 5 -10.51 -14.23 18.51
N ARG A 6 -10.58 -14.12 19.85
CA ARG A 6 -11.29 -13.02 20.51
C ARG A 6 -10.61 -11.68 20.25
N LEU A 7 -9.28 -11.64 20.39
CA LEU A 7 -8.51 -10.44 20.10
C LEU A 7 -8.60 -10.08 18.60
N GLY A 8 -8.50 -11.08 17.71
CA GLY A 8 -8.67 -10.86 16.26
C GLY A 8 -10.01 -10.22 15.92
N GLY A 9 -11.11 -10.72 16.49
CA GLY A 9 -12.45 -10.14 16.30
C GLY A 9 -12.56 -8.70 16.82
N ILE A 10 -12.03 -8.42 18.01
CA ILE A 10 -12.05 -7.07 18.59
C ILE A 10 -11.24 -6.08 17.74
N LEU A 11 -10.01 -6.43 17.35
CA LEU A 11 -9.15 -5.55 16.56
C LEU A 11 -9.73 -5.25 15.17
N THR A 12 -10.34 -6.26 14.54
CA THR A 12 -10.97 -6.10 13.23
C THR A 12 -12.26 -5.29 13.29
N ILE A 13 -13.06 -5.39 14.38
CA ILE A 13 -14.18 -4.46 14.62
C ILE A 13 -13.68 -3.03 14.79
N ILE A 14 -12.65 -2.81 15.62
CA ILE A 14 -12.09 -1.47 15.84
C ILE A 14 -11.62 -0.88 14.49
N GLY A 15 -10.85 -1.67 13.72
CA GLY A 15 -10.38 -1.26 12.40
C GLY A 15 -11.52 -1.00 11.40
N ALA A 16 -12.59 -1.78 11.46
CA ALA A 16 -13.77 -1.59 10.60
C ALA A 16 -14.53 -0.30 10.93
N VAL A 17 -14.87 -0.09 12.21
CA VAL A 17 -15.59 1.11 12.66
C VAL A 17 -14.77 2.37 12.38
N MET A 18 -13.49 2.34 12.74
CA MET A 18 -12.56 3.42 12.45
C MET A 18 -12.47 3.72 10.95
N GLY A 19 -12.46 2.69 10.10
CA GLY A 19 -12.39 2.86 8.66
C GLY A 19 -13.64 3.44 8.06
N ILE A 20 -14.79 2.85 8.35
CA ILE A 20 -16.08 3.32 7.81
C ILE A 20 -16.33 4.76 8.26
N VAL A 21 -16.31 5.01 9.57
CA VAL A 21 -16.59 6.34 10.11
C VAL A 21 -15.50 7.34 9.71
N GLY A 22 -14.23 6.95 9.85
CA GLY A 22 -13.10 7.83 9.58
C GLY A 22 -13.02 8.27 8.12
N HIS A 23 -13.20 7.35 7.16
CA HIS A 23 -13.16 7.73 5.74
C HIS A 23 -14.33 8.64 5.38
N TYR A 24 -15.55 8.39 5.85
CA TYR A 24 -16.69 9.30 5.60
C TYR A 24 -16.47 10.69 6.21
N VAL A 25 -16.09 10.76 7.49
CA VAL A 25 -15.88 12.03 8.18
C VAL A 25 -14.80 12.85 7.49
N LEU A 26 -13.64 12.25 7.22
CA LEU A 26 -12.54 12.94 6.56
C LEU A 26 -12.90 13.32 5.13
N PHE A 27 -13.56 12.45 4.38
CA PHE A 27 -13.96 12.74 3.00
C PHE A 27 -14.92 13.94 2.95
N PHE A 28 -15.98 13.95 3.74
CA PHE A 28 -16.93 15.09 3.73
C PHE A 28 -16.31 16.40 4.22
N GLN A 29 -15.36 16.34 5.15
CA GLN A 29 -14.69 17.54 5.65
C GLN A 29 -13.65 18.12 4.68
N TRP A 30 -12.99 17.26 3.91
CA TRP A 30 -11.77 17.62 3.20
C TRP A 30 -11.84 17.47 1.69
N TYR A 31 -12.80 16.76 1.11
CA TYR A 31 -12.88 16.57 -0.34
C TYR A 31 -13.03 17.91 -1.08
N VAL A 32 -14.02 18.72 -0.70
CA VAL A 32 -14.25 20.04 -1.32
C VAL A 32 -13.05 20.96 -1.07
N LYS A 33 -12.51 20.98 0.15
CA LYS A 33 -11.32 21.79 0.49
C LYS A 33 -10.10 21.39 -0.34
N GLY A 34 -9.91 20.09 -0.54
CA GLY A 34 -8.87 19.52 -1.38
C GLY A 34 -9.00 19.95 -2.84
N MET A 35 -10.20 19.84 -3.40
CA MET A 35 -10.44 20.28 -4.78
C MET A 35 -10.32 21.78 -4.99
N SER A 36 -10.52 22.58 -3.94
CA SER A 36 -10.41 24.05 -4.00
C SER A 36 -9.01 24.58 -3.71
N ALA A 37 -8.05 23.72 -3.36
CA ALA A 37 -6.69 24.16 -3.06
C ALA A 37 -5.91 24.44 -4.35
N GLU A 38 -5.28 25.61 -4.42
CA GLU A 38 -4.32 25.92 -5.49
C GLU A 38 -3.15 24.95 -5.41
N SER A 39 -2.93 24.20 -6.49
CA SER A 39 -1.86 23.20 -6.53
C SER A 39 -0.51 23.84 -6.81
N ALA A 40 0.52 23.42 -6.08
CA ALA A 40 1.90 23.79 -6.35
C ALA A 40 2.45 23.19 -7.67
N GLU A 41 1.83 22.13 -8.19
CA GLU A 41 2.21 21.50 -9.47
C GLU A 41 0.99 21.20 -10.37
N PRO A 42 1.10 21.36 -11.71
CA PRO A 42 0.05 20.96 -12.64
C PRO A 42 -0.29 19.48 -12.48
N GLY A 43 -1.57 19.16 -12.20
CA GLY A 43 -2.07 17.79 -12.09
C GLY A 43 -2.38 17.28 -10.67
N CYS A 44 -2.00 17.98 -9.59
CA CYS A 44 -2.43 17.54 -8.25
C CYS A 44 -3.93 17.73 -8.01
N GLU A 45 -4.57 18.69 -8.68
CA GLU A 45 -6.02 18.86 -8.66
C GLU A 45 -6.73 17.62 -9.21
N ILE A 46 -6.19 17.00 -10.26
CA ILE A 46 -6.71 15.76 -10.85
C ILE A 46 -6.53 14.60 -9.85
N LEU A 47 -5.38 14.56 -9.17
CA LEU A 47 -5.14 13.57 -8.12
C LEU A 47 -6.18 13.71 -6.99
N LEU A 48 -6.43 14.90 -6.47
CA LEU A 48 -7.45 15.08 -5.42
C LEU A 48 -8.87 14.82 -5.93
N LYS A 49 -9.19 15.21 -7.17
CA LYS A 49 -10.53 15.01 -7.75
C LYS A 49 -10.88 13.53 -7.94
N TYR A 50 -9.93 12.71 -8.39
CA TYR A 50 -10.19 11.31 -8.78
C TYR A 50 -9.59 10.26 -7.82
N ILE A 51 -8.40 10.51 -7.27
CA ILE A 51 -7.73 9.54 -6.39
C ILE A 51 -8.28 9.61 -4.97
N HIS A 52 -8.66 10.80 -4.46
CA HIS A 52 -9.24 10.89 -3.11
C HIS A 52 -10.55 10.08 -3.00
N PRO A 53 -11.54 10.18 -3.91
CA PRO A 53 -12.72 9.32 -3.87
C PRO A 53 -12.37 7.83 -4.02
N GLY A 54 -11.54 7.48 -5.01
CA GLY A 54 -11.20 6.07 -5.25
C GLY A 54 -10.48 5.40 -4.08
N LEU A 55 -9.60 6.13 -3.38
CA LEU A 55 -8.96 5.63 -2.17
C LEU A 55 -9.87 5.66 -0.95
N ALA A 56 -10.79 6.62 -0.85
CA ALA A 56 -11.81 6.59 0.19
C ALA A 56 -12.69 5.34 0.04
N ASP A 57 -13.11 5.01 -1.18
CA ASP A 57 -13.85 3.78 -1.49
C ASP A 57 -13.03 2.53 -1.16
N LEU A 58 -11.76 2.48 -1.54
CA LEU A 58 -10.86 1.38 -1.20
C LEU A 58 -10.69 1.21 0.33
N GLY A 59 -10.59 2.32 1.06
CA GLY A 59 -10.49 2.33 2.52
C GLY A 59 -11.76 1.82 3.19
N ILE A 60 -12.93 2.26 2.70
CA ILE A 60 -14.24 1.77 3.17
C ILE A 60 -14.39 0.28 2.84
N LEU A 61 -14.02 -0.15 1.63
CA LEU A 61 -14.02 -1.56 1.25
C LEU A 61 -13.12 -2.39 2.17
N GLY A 62 -11.90 -1.93 2.45
CA GLY A 62 -10.99 -2.57 3.40
C GLY A 62 -11.60 -2.68 4.79
N ALA A 63 -12.31 -1.65 5.25
CA ALA A 63 -13.01 -1.63 6.53
C ALA A 63 -14.20 -2.60 6.57
N VAL A 64 -14.98 -2.72 5.48
CA VAL A 64 -16.06 -3.71 5.35
C VAL A 64 -15.48 -5.13 5.36
N ILE A 65 -14.37 -5.38 4.69
CA ILE A 65 -13.67 -6.67 4.72
C ILE A 65 -13.20 -7.00 6.16
N LEU A 66 -12.69 -6.02 6.89
CA LEU A 66 -12.35 -6.16 8.32
C LEU A 66 -13.59 -6.50 9.15
N LEU A 67 -14.75 -5.89 8.87
CA LEU A 67 -15.99 -6.20 9.58
C LEU A 67 -16.40 -7.66 9.35
N VAL A 68 -16.34 -8.16 8.11
CA VAL A 68 -16.62 -9.57 7.79
C VAL A 68 -15.60 -10.50 8.44
N SER A 69 -14.32 -10.11 8.42
CA SER A 69 -13.24 -10.82 9.11
C SER A 69 -13.53 -10.96 10.60
N SER A 70 -14.11 -9.95 11.24
CA SER A 70 -14.44 -9.98 12.66
C SER A 70 -15.46 -11.06 13.01
N TYR A 71 -16.54 -11.18 12.21
CA TYR A 71 -17.48 -12.30 12.29
C TYR A 71 -16.74 -13.64 12.13
N GLY A 72 -15.85 -13.73 11.14
CA GLY A 72 -15.01 -14.90 10.94
C GLY A 72 -14.18 -15.28 12.18
N PHE A 73 -13.57 -14.30 12.84
CA PHE A 73 -12.78 -14.54 14.04
C PHE A 73 -13.65 -15.04 15.21
N PHE A 74 -14.79 -14.39 15.49
CA PHE A 74 -15.70 -14.83 16.56
C PHE A 74 -16.29 -16.22 16.30
N CYS A 75 -16.57 -16.55 15.04
CA CYS A 75 -17.04 -17.87 14.62
C CYS A 75 -15.92 -18.87 14.32
N LYS A 76 -14.66 -18.53 14.65
CA LYS A 76 -13.46 -19.38 14.49
C LYS A 76 -13.28 -19.93 13.07
N LYS A 77 -13.62 -19.14 12.04
CA LYS A 77 -13.47 -19.51 10.64
C LYS A 77 -12.02 -19.33 10.17
N ASN A 78 -11.57 -20.22 9.28
CA ASN A 78 -10.20 -20.22 8.79
C ASN A 78 -9.87 -19.01 7.90
N TRP A 79 -10.85 -18.55 7.12
CA TRP A 79 -10.71 -17.41 6.21
C TRP A 79 -10.63 -16.04 6.92
N ALA A 80 -10.95 -15.98 8.22
CA ALA A 80 -10.99 -14.73 8.98
C ALA A 80 -9.66 -13.97 8.88
N PHE A 81 -8.55 -14.68 9.06
CA PHE A 81 -7.23 -14.08 9.01
C PHE A 81 -6.86 -13.56 7.62
N LEU A 82 -7.16 -14.32 6.56
CA LEU A 82 -6.95 -13.88 5.17
C LEU A 82 -7.66 -12.55 4.91
N LEU A 83 -8.95 -12.47 5.25
CA LEU A 83 -9.71 -11.23 5.08
C LEU A 83 -9.14 -10.09 5.93
N SER A 84 -8.67 -10.37 7.15
CA SER A 84 -8.04 -9.31 7.96
C SER A 84 -6.78 -8.73 7.32
N VAL A 85 -5.99 -9.57 6.66
CA VAL A 85 -4.77 -9.13 5.97
C VAL A 85 -5.10 -8.37 4.69
N ILE A 86 -6.08 -8.82 3.91
CA ILE A 86 -6.53 -8.07 2.73
C ILE A 86 -7.08 -6.70 3.16
N GLY A 87 -7.98 -6.69 4.14
CA GLY A 87 -8.59 -5.47 4.65
C GLY A 87 -7.57 -4.47 5.21
N ILE A 88 -6.57 -4.95 5.97
CA ILE A 88 -5.55 -4.06 6.52
C ILE A 88 -4.59 -3.52 5.45
N VAL A 89 -4.27 -4.31 4.41
CA VAL A 89 -3.44 -3.83 3.28
C VAL A 89 -4.17 -2.74 2.50
N CYS A 90 -5.46 -2.94 2.18
CA CYS A 90 -6.28 -1.91 1.53
C CYS A 90 -6.39 -0.64 2.38
N ALA A 91 -6.65 -0.79 3.68
CA ALA A 91 -6.78 0.32 4.60
C ALA A 91 -5.48 1.12 4.76
N LEU A 92 -4.33 0.45 4.82
CA LEU A 92 -3.02 1.09 4.91
C LEU A 92 -2.69 1.86 3.63
N LEU A 93 -2.96 1.32 2.43
CA LEU A 93 -2.79 2.07 1.19
C LEU A 93 -3.67 3.32 1.18
N ALA A 94 -4.98 3.15 1.40
CA ALA A 94 -5.96 4.22 1.35
C ALA A 94 -5.63 5.36 2.32
N SER A 95 -5.34 5.01 3.58
CA SER A 95 -5.06 6.00 4.62
C SER A 95 -3.68 6.62 4.54
N TRP A 96 -2.70 6.00 3.87
CA TRP A 96 -1.39 6.60 3.65
C TRP A 96 -1.37 7.50 2.41
N PHE A 97 -1.83 6.97 1.27
CA PHE A 97 -1.60 7.61 -0.02
C PHE A 97 -2.40 8.89 -0.21
N ILE A 98 -3.61 9.01 0.35
CA ILE A 98 -4.40 10.25 0.25
C ILE A 98 -3.62 11.46 0.79
N ASN A 99 -2.71 11.27 1.75
CA ASN A 99 -1.91 12.37 2.28
C ASN A 99 -0.89 12.92 1.28
N VAL A 100 -0.44 12.13 0.31
CA VAL A 100 0.56 12.57 -0.68
C VAL A 100 0.02 13.74 -1.53
N PRO A 101 -1.13 13.64 -2.21
CA PRO A 101 -1.67 14.77 -2.96
C PRO A 101 -2.12 15.93 -2.06
N PHE A 102 -2.56 15.67 -0.82
CA PHE A 102 -2.84 16.74 0.16
C PHE A 102 -1.58 17.56 0.46
N MET A 103 -0.47 16.89 0.82
CA MET A 103 0.79 17.58 1.10
C MET A 103 1.36 18.27 -0.15
N ALA A 104 1.18 17.69 -1.34
CA ALA A 104 1.56 18.33 -2.60
C ALA A 104 0.75 19.62 -2.88
N ALA A 105 -0.50 19.67 -2.43
CA ALA A 105 -1.36 20.86 -2.46
C ALA A 105 -1.19 21.77 -1.22
N SER A 106 -0.11 21.60 -0.45
CA SER A 106 0.15 22.36 0.80
C SER A 106 -0.96 22.23 1.87
N LEU A 107 -1.74 21.15 1.81
CA LEU A 107 -2.76 20.81 2.81
C LEU A 107 -2.20 19.85 3.86
N PRO A 108 -2.77 19.83 5.08
CA PRO A 108 -2.32 18.90 6.11
C PRO A 108 -2.60 17.43 5.72
N PRO A 109 -1.79 16.47 6.23
CA PRO A 109 -1.99 15.04 6.00
C PRO A 109 -3.13 14.48 6.88
N VAL A 110 -4.37 14.72 6.44
CA VAL A 110 -5.59 14.49 7.24
C VAL A 110 -5.97 13.03 7.45
N TYR A 111 -5.38 12.09 6.70
CA TYR A 111 -5.63 10.65 6.83
C TYR A 111 -4.59 9.92 7.71
N PHE A 112 -3.50 10.57 8.11
CA PHE A 112 -2.55 9.99 9.08
C PHE A 112 -3.18 9.55 10.42
N PRO A 113 -4.20 10.25 10.95
CA PRO A 113 -4.97 9.77 12.09
C PRO A 113 -5.66 8.41 11.88
N LEU A 114 -5.89 7.96 10.64
CA LEU A 114 -6.33 6.58 10.34
C LEU A 114 -5.16 5.64 10.09
N PHE A 115 -4.13 6.12 9.38
CA PHE A 115 -2.97 5.32 9.01
C PHE A 115 -2.23 4.72 10.21
N PHE A 116 -1.87 5.54 11.20
CA PHE A 116 -1.07 5.05 12.33
C PHE A 116 -1.83 4.02 13.20
N PRO A 117 -3.12 4.22 13.52
CA PRO A 117 -3.91 3.16 14.15
C PRO A 117 -4.01 1.89 13.31
N TYR A 118 -4.15 1.98 11.98
CA TYR A 118 -4.12 0.78 11.13
C TYR A 118 -2.76 0.07 11.16
N LEU A 119 -1.66 0.83 11.19
CA LEU A 119 -0.32 0.26 11.31
C LEU A 119 -0.15 -0.45 12.65
N LEU A 120 -0.70 0.11 13.73
CA LEU A 120 -0.74 -0.56 15.03
C LEU A 120 -1.59 -1.84 14.97
N ILE A 121 -2.79 -1.80 14.38
CA ILE A 121 -3.67 -2.96 14.21
C ILE A 121 -2.96 -4.05 13.38
N TYR A 122 -2.23 -3.68 12.32
CA TYR A 122 -1.41 -4.59 11.54
C TYR A 122 -0.44 -5.37 12.43
N PHE A 123 0.36 -4.69 13.26
CA PHE A 123 1.30 -5.37 14.16
C PHE A 123 0.57 -6.23 15.20
N LEU A 124 -0.55 -5.76 15.76
CA LEU A 124 -1.32 -6.51 16.75
C LEU A 124 -1.95 -7.78 16.15
N LEU A 125 -2.49 -7.71 14.93
CA LEU A 125 -3.02 -8.88 14.22
C LEU A 125 -1.91 -9.91 13.96
N LEU A 126 -0.76 -9.48 13.44
CA LEU A 126 0.30 -10.42 13.07
C LEU A 126 1.04 -10.98 14.30
N ARG A 127 1.36 -10.16 15.30
CA ARG A 127 2.15 -10.58 16.46
C ARG A 127 1.32 -11.13 17.61
N SER A 128 0.18 -10.50 17.92
CA SER A 128 -0.62 -10.86 19.10
C SER A 128 -1.73 -11.87 18.80
N VAL A 129 -2.25 -11.89 17.57
CA VAL A 129 -3.33 -12.81 17.15
C VAL A 129 -2.77 -14.07 16.48
N GLU A 130 -2.01 -13.93 15.38
CA GLU A 130 -1.43 -15.07 14.65
C GLU A 130 -0.04 -15.50 15.12
N ARG A 131 0.68 -14.63 15.82
CA ARG A 131 2.04 -14.89 16.30
C ARG A 131 3.06 -15.13 15.18
N ILE A 132 2.84 -14.53 14.01
CA ILE A 132 3.78 -14.50 12.87
C ILE A 132 5.10 -13.87 13.28
N SER A 133 6.24 -14.45 12.92
CA SER A 133 7.56 -13.96 13.33
C SER A 133 7.82 -12.49 12.95
N TRP A 134 8.69 -11.80 13.70
CA TRP A 134 9.07 -10.42 13.40
C TRP A 134 9.69 -10.26 12.02
N SER A 135 10.58 -11.18 11.62
CA SER A 135 11.20 -11.16 10.29
C SER A 135 10.17 -11.20 9.18
N ARG A 136 9.19 -12.11 9.28
CA ARG A 136 8.11 -12.25 8.29
C ARG A 136 7.16 -11.06 8.28
N THR A 137 6.88 -10.51 9.46
CA THR A 137 6.07 -9.29 9.62
C THR A 137 6.74 -8.09 8.97
N LEU A 138 8.02 -7.84 9.25
CA LEU A 138 8.76 -6.71 8.69
C LEU A 138 9.02 -6.88 7.19
N LEU A 139 9.25 -8.12 6.73
CA LEU A 139 9.39 -8.41 5.31
C LEU A 139 8.09 -8.13 4.55
N ALA A 140 6.94 -8.53 5.10
CA ALA A 140 5.63 -8.21 4.52
C ALA A 140 5.35 -6.70 4.53
N LEU A 141 5.77 -5.98 5.58
CA LEU A 141 5.68 -4.51 5.61
C LEU A 141 6.55 -3.89 4.51
N GLY A 142 7.76 -4.40 4.29
CA GLY A 142 8.63 -3.98 3.19
C GLY A 142 7.99 -4.20 1.81
N PHE A 143 7.35 -5.36 1.59
CA PHE A 143 6.59 -5.60 0.36
C PHE A 143 5.39 -4.65 0.22
N GLY A 144 4.72 -4.33 1.33
CA GLY A 144 3.65 -3.34 1.38
C GLY A 144 4.13 -1.93 0.99
N LEU A 145 5.35 -1.55 1.38
CA LEU A 145 5.96 -0.27 0.96
C LEU A 145 6.25 -0.25 -0.54
N ALA A 146 6.80 -1.34 -1.10
CA ALA A 146 7.00 -1.44 -2.54
C ALA A 146 5.68 -1.38 -3.32
N TYR A 147 4.65 -2.06 -2.83
CA TYR A 147 3.28 -1.94 -3.34
C TYR A 147 2.80 -0.49 -3.38
N ILE A 148 2.94 0.25 -2.28
CA ILE A 148 2.54 1.66 -2.18
C ILE A 148 3.33 2.54 -3.15
N PHE A 149 4.64 2.35 -3.27
CA PHE A 149 5.46 3.19 -4.15
C PHE A 149 5.25 2.86 -5.63
N CYS A 150 5.05 1.60 -6.00
CA CYS A 150 4.64 1.25 -7.37
C CYS A 150 3.25 1.84 -7.70
N PHE A 151 2.30 1.80 -6.75
CA PHE A 151 1.02 2.49 -6.88
C PHE A 151 1.20 4.00 -7.10
N MET A 152 2.09 4.63 -6.33
CA MET A 152 2.43 6.04 -6.48
C MET A 152 2.94 6.37 -7.89
N ASN A 153 3.84 5.55 -8.42
CA ASN A 153 4.40 5.74 -9.75
C ASN A 153 3.33 5.58 -10.84
N GLY A 154 2.43 4.59 -10.72
CA GLY A 154 1.29 4.43 -11.63
C GLY A 154 0.35 5.63 -11.59
N VAL A 155 -0.15 6.01 -10.40
CA VAL A 155 -1.06 7.15 -10.23
C VAL A 155 -0.44 8.47 -10.75
N SER A 156 0.83 8.70 -10.42
CA SER A 156 1.52 9.92 -10.83
C SER A 156 1.79 9.94 -12.34
N SER A 157 2.10 8.78 -12.95
CA SER A 157 2.25 8.66 -14.40
C SER A 157 0.92 8.92 -15.10
N THR A 158 -0.17 8.30 -14.65
CA THR A 158 -1.52 8.56 -15.17
C THR A 158 -1.88 10.04 -15.11
N SER A 159 -1.61 10.72 -13.99
CA SER A 159 -1.85 12.17 -13.87
C SER A 159 -1.02 13.00 -14.87
N ARG A 160 0.24 12.62 -15.08
CA ARG A 160 1.15 13.29 -16.04
C ARG A 160 0.78 13.03 -17.50
N ILE A 161 0.21 11.86 -17.81
CA ILE A 161 -0.38 11.58 -19.13
C ILE A 161 -1.52 12.55 -19.42
N ILE A 162 -2.41 12.77 -18.44
CA ILE A 162 -3.57 13.66 -18.60
C ILE A 162 -3.16 15.14 -18.72
N THR A 163 -2.11 15.55 -17.99
CA THR A 163 -1.74 16.97 -17.86
C THR A 163 -0.68 17.44 -18.84
N ILE A 164 0.31 16.61 -19.16
CA ILE A 164 1.45 16.96 -20.01
C ILE A 164 1.54 16.06 -21.24
N GLY A 165 1.08 14.80 -21.15
CA GLY A 165 1.05 13.87 -22.29
C GLY A 165 2.43 13.41 -22.76
N ALA A 166 3.48 13.52 -21.94
CA ALA A 166 4.83 13.14 -22.37
C ALA A 166 4.95 11.61 -22.56
N PRO A 167 5.59 11.13 -23.65
CA PRO A 167 5.64 9.71 -24.00
C PRO A 167 6.23 8.79 -22.92
N ILE A 168 7.17 9.31 -22.12
CA ILE A 168 7.80 8.55 -21.03
C ILE A 168 6.77 8.04 -20.00
N PHE A 169 5.74 8.84 -19.68
CA PHE A 169 4.72 8.40 -18.74
C PHE A 169 3.81 7.34 -19.37
N VAL A 170 3.51 7.45 -20.66
CA VAL A 170 2.64 6.50 -21.38
C VAL A 170 3.27 5.12 -21.46
N VAL A 171 4.56 5.03 -21.78
CA VAL A 171 5.22 3.73 -22.00
C VAL A 171 5.42 2.93 -20.70
N VAL A 172 5.51 3.61 -19.55
CA VAL A 172 5.79 2.97 -18.25
C VAL A 172 4.57 2.77 -17.36
N ASP A 173 3.47 3.52 -17.55
CA ASP A 173 2.33 3.57 -16.63
C ASP A 173 1.77 2.18 -16.31
N ALA A 174 1.36 1.41 -17.32
CA ALA A 174 0.79 0.07 -17.14
C ALA A 174 1.75 -0.88 -16.40
N LEU A 175 3.05 -0.73 -16.59
CA LEU A 175 4.06 -1.61 -15.99
C LEU A 175 4.24 -1.33 -14.49
N HIS A 176 4.07 -0.08 -14.04
CA HIS A 176 4.00 0.24 -12.62
C HIS A 176 2.79 -0.41 -11.94
N TRP A 177 1.63 -0.43 -12.62
CA TRP A 177 0.43 -1.11 -12.13
C TRP A 177 0.63 -2.63 -12.03
N VAL A 178 1.33 -3.25 -12.99
CA VAL A 178 1.67 -4.68 -12.94
C VAL A 178 2.62 -4.99 -11.77
N ALA A 179 3.68 -4.20 -11.58
CA ALA A 179 4.60 -4.36 -10.46
C ALA A 179 3.88 -4.19 -9.11
N MET A 180 3.00 -3.19 -9.01
CA MET A 180 2.16 -2.93 -7.84
C MET A 180 1.29 -4.15 -7.49
N ILE A 181 0.62 -4.77 -8.46
CA ILE A 181 -0.20 -5.97 -8.22
C ILE A 181 0.66 -7.13 -7.70
N GLY A 182 1.84 -7.34 -8.29
CA GLY A 182 2.76 -8.38 -7.84
C GLY A 182 3.20 -8.18 -6.38
N TRP A 183 3.56 -6.95 -5.99
CA TRP A 183 3.87 -6.61 -4.60
C TRP A 183 2.68 -6.79 -3.66
N ALA A 184 1.46 -6.44 -4.09
CA ALA A 184 0.25 -6.65 -3.30
C ALA A 184 -0.01 -8.15 -3.03
N VAL A 185 0.10 -8.98 -4.08
CA VAL A 185 -0.08 -10.44 -4.00
C VAL A 185 0.90 -11.05 -3.01
N ILE A 186 2.19 -10.70 -3.08
CA ILE A 186 3.18 -11.29 -2.18
C ILE A 186 3.10 -10.72 -0.76
N THR A 187 2.64 -9.48 -0.57
CA THR A 187 2.40 -8.89 0.76
C THR A 187 1.37 -9.71 1.53
N VAL A 188 0.26 -10.06 0.88
CA VAL A 188 -0.77 -10.92 1.48
C VAL A 188 -0.29 -12.38 1.55
N GLY A 189 0.27 -12.89 0.44
CA GLY A 189 0.67 -14.27 0.28
C GLY A 189 1.73 -14.71 1.30
N ILE A 190 2.75 -13.87 1.50
CA ILE A 190 3.79 -14.16 2.49
C ILE A 190 3.20 -14.23 3.88
N LEU A 191 2.13 -13.53 4.25
CA LEU A 191 1.52 -13.62 5.58
C LEU A 191 0.64 -14.86 5.78
N MET A 192 0.19 -15.48 4.70
CA MET A 192 -0.60 -16.72 4.74
C MET A 192 0.30 -17.96 4.78
N SER A 193 0.86 -18.32 3.63
CA SER A 193 1.68 -19.51 3.44
C SER A 193 2.76 -19.17 2.41
N PRO A 194 3.99 -18.86 2.86
CA PRO A 194 5.05 -18.46 1.96
C PRO A 194 5.42 -19.63 1.06
N LYS A 195 5.59 -19.34 -0.23
CA LYS A 195 5.94 -20.33 -1.26
C LYS A 195 7.02 -19.75 -2.15
N GLU A 196 7.85 -20.61 -2.74
CA GLU A 196 8.95 -20.19 -3.61
C GLU A 196 8.49 -19.35 -4.80
N TRP A 197 7.33 -19.65 -5.40
CA TRP A 197 6.79 -18.83 -6.48
C TRP A 197 6.54 -17.36 -6.07
N MET A 198 6.29 -17.09 -4.78
CA MET A 198 6.13 -15.72 -4.29
C MET A 198 7.45 -14.95 -4.33
N GLN A 199 8.58 -15.63 -4.12
CA GLN A 199 9.92 -15.06 -4.31
C GLN A 199 10.11 -14.68 -5.78
N VAL A 200 9.72 -15.56 -6.71
CA VAL A 200 9.78 -15.29 -8.15
C VAL A 200 8.92 -14.09 -8.53
N VAL A 201 7.67 -14.02 -8.05
CA VAL A 201 6.79 -12.85 -8.30
C VAL A 201 7.38 -11.56 -7.74
N GLY A 202 7.96 -11.59 -6.53
CA GLY A 202 8.63 -10.43 -5.95
C GLY A 202 9.86 -9.99 -6.77
N LEU A 203 10.66 -10.94 -7.24
CA LEU A 203 11.81 -10.65 -8.11
C LEU A 203 11.35 -10.06 -9.45
N THR A 204 10.35 -10.65 -10.11
CA THR A 204 9.78 -10.12 -11.36
C THR A 204 9.23 -8.71 -11.17
N SER A 205 8.47 -8.47 -10.10
CA SER A 205 7.88 -7.16 -9.81
C SER A 205 8.95 -6.11 -9.52
N GLY A 206 9.98 -6.49 -8.75
CA GLY A 206 11.10 -5.60 -8.45
C GLY A 206 11.93 -5.26 -9.68
N VAL A 207 12.31 -6.26 -10.48
CA VAL A 207 13.09 -6.05 -11.71
C VAL A 207 12.30 -5.21 -12.71
N LEU A 208 10.99 -5.47 -12.83
CA LEU A 208 10.11 -4.67 -13.67
C LEU A 208 10.13 -3.20 -13.22
N GLU A 209 9.92 -2.93 -11.93
CA GLU A 209 9.95 -1.57 -11.40
C GLU A 209 11.31 -0.89 -11.56
N LEU A 210 12.43 -1.62 -11.44
CA LEU A 210 13.75 -1.04 -11.74
C LEU A 210 13.87 -0.64 -13.22
N ALA A 211 13.42 -1.52 -14.13
CA ALA A 211 13.52 -1.29 -15.57
C ALA A 211 12.71 -0.07 -16.03
N VAL A 212 11.53 0.15 -15.43
CA VAL A 212 10.64 1.26 -15.84
C VAL A 212 10.77 2.51 -14.96
N GLY A 213 11.01 2.32 -13.66
CA GLY A 213 11.07 3.39 -12.66
C GLY A 213 12.39 4.16 -12.67
N ILE A 214 13.52 3.52 -12.98
CA ILE A 214 14.81 4.24 -13.06
C ILE A 214 14.80 5.27 -14.20
N PRO A 215 14.45 4.93 -15.45
CA PRO A 215 14.38 5.93 -16.53
C PRO A 215 13.41 7.07 -16.20
N LEU A 216 12.24 6.74 -15.64
CA LEU A 216 11.24 7.71 -15.23
C LEU A 216 11.80 8.67 -14.16
N ALA A 217 12.46 8.13 -13.13
CA ALA A 217 13.07 8.92 -12.07
C ALA A 217 14.19 9.84 -12.59
N VAL A 218 15.03 9.37 -13.51
CA VAL A 218 16.11 10.16 -14.10
C VAL A 218 15.55 11.33 -14.93
N VAL A 219 14.62 11.05 -15.84
CA VAL A 219 14.02 12.08 -16.70
C VAL A 219 13.31 13.13 -15.86
N THR A 220 12.53 12.70 -14.88
CA THR A 220 11.79 13.64 -14.01
C THR A 220 12.72 14.44 -13.10
N ALA A 221 13.79 13.85 -12.56
CA ALA A 221 14.78 14.57 -11.77
C ALA A 221 15.50 15.65 -12.60
N GLN A 222 15.84 15.35 -13.86
CA GLN A 222 16.44 16.31 -14.78
C GLN A 222 15.48 17.47 -15.10
N GLN A 223 14.21 17.17 -15.33
CA GLN A 223 13.19 18.19 -15.62
C GLN A 223 12.91 19.10 -14.41
N LEU A 224 12.89 18.53 -13.20
CA LEU A 224 12.59 19.28 -11.97
C LEU A 224 13.82 19.98 -11.37
N GLY A 225 15.04 19.60 -11.76
CA GLY A 225 16.27 20.09 -11.15
C GLY A 225 16.44 19.69 -9.68
N ARG A 226 15.68 18.68 -9.21
CA ARG A 226 15.66 18.19 -7.81
C ARG A 226 15.40 16.69 -7.75
N PHE A 227 15.45 16.12 -6.55
CA PHE A 227 15.12 14.72 -6.32
C PHE A 227 13.69 14.40 -6.77
N SER A 228 13.54 13.31 -7.52
CA SER A 228 12.24 12.84 -8.02
C SER A 228 11.63 11.81 -7.07
N LEU A 229 10.38 12.04 -6.64
CA LEU A 229 9.64 11.07 -5.84
C LEU A 229 9.39 9.74 -6.60
N PHE A 230 9.45 9.74 -7.93
CA PHE A 230 9.39 8.52 -8.73
C PHE A 230 10.54 7.54 -8.41
N ALA A 231 11.62 8.01 -7.79
CA ALA A 231 12.75 7.17 -7.37
C ALA A 231 12.46 6.28 -6.14
N LEU A 232 11.40 6.57 -5.36
CA LEU A 232 11.12 5.80 -4.13
C LEU A 232 10.80 4.33 -4.42
N ALA A 233 10.05 4.05 -5.49
CA ALA A 233 9.71 2.69 -5.90
C ALA A 233 10.94 1.88 -6.35
N PRO A 234 11.79 2.36 -7.30
CA PRO A 234 12.98 1.62 -7.71
C PRO A 234 14.00 1.49 -6.57
N ILE A 235 14.18 2.48 -5.69
CA ILE A 235 15.07 2.33 -4.52
C ILE A 235 14.58 1.20 -3.61
N THR A 236 13.28 1.20 -3.30
CA THR A 236 12.70 0.17 -2.43
C THR A 236 12.77 -1.21 -3.09
N CYS A 237 12.49 -1.30 -4.39
CA CYS A 237 12.59 -2.54 -5.15
C CYS A 237 14.04 -3.05 -5.21
N LEU A 238 15.04 -2.18 -5.36
CA LEU A 238 16.45 -2.56 -5.34
C LEU A 238 16.83 -3.22 -4.02
N ILE A 239 16.43 -2.61 -2.89
CA ILE A 239 16.68 -3.16 -1.54
C ILE A 239 16.00 -4.53 -1.40
N LEU A 240 14.74 -4.65 -1.81
CA LEU A 240 14.00 -5.91 -1.69
C LEU A 240 14.55 -7.00 -2.61
N ILE A 241 14.96 -6.68 -3.84
CA ILE A 241 15.61 -7.65 -4.73
C ILE A 241 16.91 -8.15 -4.11
N ALA A 242 17.74 -7.25 -3.55
CA ALA A 242 18.95 -7.65 -2.85
C ALA A 242 18.65 -8.63 -1.71
N ILE A 243 17.58 -8.38 -0.94
CA ILE A 243 17.09 -9.29 0.11
C ILE A 243 16.61 -10.63 -0.47
N LEU A 244 15.83 -10.60 -1.57
CA LEU A 244 15.22 -11.79 -2.17
C LEU A 244 16.25 -12.68 -2.87
N VAL A 245 17.33 -12.14 -3.43
CA VAL A 245 18.40 -12.91 -4.07
C VAL A 245 19.42 -13.44 -3.04
N TRP A 246 19.48 -12.85 -1.84
CA TRP A 246 20.46 -13.25 -0.84
C TRP A 246 20.28 -14.73 -0.44
N PRO A 247 21.34 -15.57 -0.55
CA PRO A 247 21.25 -17.00 -0.30
C PRO A 247 20.69 -17.33 1.08
N GLY A 248 19.61 -18.11 1.13
CA GLY A 248 18.98 -18.57 2.37
C GLY A 248 18.15 -17.52 3.12
N LEU A 249 18.16 -16.24 2.70
CA LEU A 249 17.48 -15.18 3.44
C LEU A 249 15.96 -15.27 3.32
N TRP A 250 15.46 -15.59 2.12
CA TRP A 250 14.04 -15.87 1.89
C TRP A 250 13.54 -16.95 2.84
N GLN A 251 14.23 -18.10 2.90
CA GLN A 251 13.82 -19.24 3.74
C GLN A 251 13.85 -18.87 5.22
N LYS A 252 14.92 -18.18 5.66
CA LYS A 252 15.09 -17.74 7.05
C LYS A 252 14.01 -16.75 7.49
N TRP A 253 13.65 -15.78 6.65
CA TRP A 253 12.74 -14.70 7.03
C TRP A 253 11.27 -15.01 6.79
N SER A 254 10.96 -15.81 5.77
CA SER A 254 9.60 -16.31 5.52
C SER A 254 9.26 -17.51 6.41
N GLY A 255 10.26 -18.21 6.95
CA GLY A 255 10.06 -19.40 7.78
C GLY A 255 9.69 -20.64 6.96
N THR A 256 10.17 -20.74 5.72
CA THR A 256 10.04 -21.93 4.87
C THR A 256 11.23 -22.88 5.00
N ALA A 257 12.22 -22.55 5.84
CA ALA A 257 13.32 -23.43 6.22
C ALA A 257 12.83 -24.52 7.19
#